data_AF-A0A929WBP1-F1
#
_entry.id   AF-A0A929WBP1-F1
#
_cell.length_a   1.000
_cell.length_b   1.000
_cell.length_c   1.000
_cell.angle_alpha   90.00
_cell.angle_beta   90.00
_cell.angle_gamma   90.00
#
_symmetry.space_group_name_H-M   'P 1'
#
loop_
_entity.id
_entity.type
_entity.pdbx_description
1 polymer ?
#
loop_
_entity_poly.entity_id
_entity_poly.type
_entity_poly.pdbx_seq_one_letter_code
_entity_poly.pdbx_strand_id
1 'polypeptide(L)'
;TYTYNALSFRAFPTAHIDRNVRNASLSLSNFEQQYLAAAARPAEALVEAEFKLTDERKFELHVRTTYGRDAHNLDLRLAYVVLEDSVGPYFQSNYYALGKVYVPPTSPFHVWTTRPSRARVYFNDVAREIYPDANGLVGSVPSTLRRDVPSSFVFTDCYLPSSVASFRHVHLAVLLIDGRTGRIVNAAHLSNGTLTGLSLLRQSEASAPLHSTVVRRFDLSGRPQPTPQRGLNIENGQKVWR
;
A
#
# COMPACT_ATOMS: atom_id res chain seq x y z
N THR A 1 21.00 3.34 -7.83
CA THR A 1 20.88 1.97 -7.30
C THR A 1 19.95 1.99 -6.10
N TYR A 2 18.67 1.67 -6.34
CA TYR A 2 17.54 1.70 -5.40
C TYR A 2 17.65 0.61 -4.33
N THR A 3 18.70 0.65 -3.49
CA THR A 3 19.09 -0.53 -2.69
C THR A 3 19.07 -0.28 -1.20
N TYR A 4 18.77 -1.35 -0.48
CA TYR A 4 18.85 -1.44 0.98
C TYR A 4 20.28 -1.71 1.47
N ASN A 5 21.33 -1.41 0.69
CA ASN A 5 22.72 -1.76 1.03
C ASN A 5 23.22 -1.10 2.33
N ALA A 6 22.58 0.00 2.77
CA ALA A 6 22.83 0.61 4.07
C ALA A 6 22.24 -0.19 5.25
N LEU A 7 21.32 -1.13 4.99
CA LEU A 7 20.77 -2.06 5.97
C LEU A 7 21.65 -3.32 6.01
N SER A 8 22.35 -3.52 7.14
CA SER A 8 23.17 -4.71 7.36
C SER A 8 22.30 -5.88 7.83
N PHE A 9 22.23 -6.93 7.01
CA PHE A 9 21.62 -8.21 7.36
C PHE A 9 22.73 -9.23 7.60
N ARG A 10 22.83 -9.77 8.82
CA ARG A 10 23.91 -10.71 9.19
C ARG A 10 23.60 -12.16 8.85
N ALA A 11 22.32 -12.50 8.74
CA ALA A 11 21.82 -13.81 8.39
C ALA A 11 20.38 -13.68 7.85
N PHE A 12 19.85 -14.75 7.27
CA PHE A 12 18.46 -14.80 6.86
C PHE A 12 17.75 -16.01 7.51
N PRO A 13 16.47 -15.87 7.91
CA PRO A 13 15.71 -14.62 7.97
C PRO A 13 16.28 -13.64 9.03
N THR A 14 15.98 -12.35 8.88
CA THR A 14 16.26 -11.26 9.85
C THR A 14 15.18 -10.20 9.70
N ALA A 15 14.78 -9.55 10.79
CA ALA A 15 13.81 -8.46 10.79
C ALA A 15 14.36 -7.20 11.46
N HIS A 16 13.87 -6.04 11.05
CA HIS A 16 14.08 -4.76 11.72
C HIS A 16 12.72 -4.09 11.95
N ILE A 17 12.51 -3.50 13.12
CA ILE A 17 11.28 -2.73 13.42
C ILE A 17 11.64 -1.25 13.40
N ASP A 18 10.98 -0.49 12.52
CA ASP A 18 11.20 0.94 12.23
C ASP A 18 12.64 1.31 11.87
N ARG A 19 13.47 0.31 11.51
CA ARG A 19 14.95 0.40 11.45
C ARG A 19 15.62 0.84 12.76
N ASN A 20 14.87 0.93 13.84
CA ASN A 20 15.35 1.30 15.18
C ASN A 20 15.71 0.06 15.99
N VAL A 21 14.79 -0.92 16.08
CA VAL A 21 15.08 -2.22 16.67
C VAL A 21 15.71 -3.07 15.60
N ARG A 22 17.04 -3.17 15.63
CA ARG A 22 17.80 -3.91 14.62
C ARG A 22 17.95 -5.37 15.00
N ASN A 23 17.84 -6.26 14.01
CA ASN A 23 17.92 -7.72 14.19
C ASN A 23 16.93 -8.20 15.25
N ALA A 24 15.67 -7.80 15.09
CA ALA A 24 14.58 -8.23 15.94
C ALA A 24 14.51 -9.77 15.97
N SER A 25 14.06 -10.29 17.10
CA SER A 25 13.92 -11.73 17.32
C SER A 25 12.96 -12.32 16.30
N LEU A 26 13.18 -13.58 15.90
CA LEU A 26 12.31 -14.28 14.96
C LEU A 26 11.43 -15.34 15.64
N SER A 27 11.57 -15.49 16.97
CA SER A 27 10.58 -16.23 17.75
C SER A 27 9.32 -15.37 17.90
N LEU A 28 8.15 -15.95 17.66
CA LEU A 28 6.87 -15.21 17.66
C LEU A 28 6.66 -14.36 18.91
N SER A 29 6.84 -14.93 20.11
CA SER A 29 6.61 -14.23 21.37
C SER A 29 7.54 -13.02 21.56
N ASN A 30 8.84 -13.20 21.35
CA ASN A 30 9.79 -12.11 21.51
C ASN A 30 9.63 -11.06 20.39
N PHE A 31 9.31 -11.47 19.16
CA PHE A 31 9.04 -10.52 18.07
C PHE A 31 7.81 -9.67 18.39
N GLU A 32 6.72 -10.30 18.82
CA GLU A 32 5.48 -9.61 19.20
C GLU A 32 5.74 -8.63 20.36
N GLN A 33 6.48 -9.05 21.39
CA GLN A 33 6.86 -8.16 22.48
C GLN A 33 7.69 -6.96 22.00
N GLN A 34 8.69 -7.19 21.13
CA GLN A 34 9.52 -6.13 20.56
C GLN A 34 8.69 -5.17 19.67
N TYR A 35 7.76 -5.72 18.89
CA TYR A 35 6.84 -4.96 18.06
C TYR A 35 5.90 -4.09 18.91
N LEU A 36 5.24 -4.66 19.91
CA LEU A 36 4.32 -3.93 20.79
C LEU A 36 5.05 -2.82 21.56
N ALA A 37 6.26 -3.09 22.06
CA ALA A 37 7.09 -2.08 22.70
C ALA A 37 7.49 -0.95 21.74
N ALA A 38 7.73 -1.27 20.46
CA ALA A 38 8.02 -0.27 19.43
C ALA A 38 6.80 0.57 19.07
N ALA A 39 5.65 -0.09 18.87
CA ALA A 39 4.37 0.52 18.50
C ALA A 39 3.77 1.39 19.62
N ALA A 40 4.10 1.10 20.88
CA ALA A 40 3.68 1.92 22.02
C ALA A 40 4.38 3.29 22.07
N ARG A 41 5.46 3.50 21.31
CA ARG A 41 6.14 4.80 21.24
C ARG A 41 5.29 5.75 20.38
N PRO A 42 4.91 6.93 20.88
CA PRO A 42 4.18 7.91 20.08
C PRO A 42 4.97 8.29 18.83
N ALA A 43 4.33 8.22 17.67
CA ALA A 43 4.91 8.74 16.43
C ALA A 43 5.02 10.27 16.52
N GLU A 44 6.17 10.82 16.18
CA GLU A 44 6.40 12.27 16.21
C GLU A 44 5.65 13.00 15.08
N ALA A 45 5.32 12.26 14.04
CA ALA A 45 4.70 12.73 12.82
C ALA A 45 3.65 11.75 12.33
N LEU A 46 2.56 12.27 11.77
CA LEU A 46 1.62 11.54 10.94
C LEU A 46 2.10 11.62 9.48
N VAL A 47 1.99 10.51 8.76
CA VAL A 47 2.12 10.47 7.31
C VAL A 47 0.85 9.86 6.73
N GLU A 48 0.25 10.57 5.78
CA GLU A 48 -0.92 10.16 5.03
C GLU A 48 -0.57 10.18 3.56
N ALA A 49 -1.10 9.24 2.79
CA ALA A 49 -0.85 9.20 1.37
C ALA A 49 -2.10 8.79 0.61
N GLU A 50 -2.16 9.21 -0.64
CA GLU A 50 -3.11 8.77 -1.64
C GLU A 50 -2.39 8.72 -2.98
N PHE A 51 -2.83 7.86 -3.89
CA PHE A 51 -2.27 7.86 -5.24
C PHE A 51 -3.34 7.84 -6.29
N LYS A 52 -2.96 8.34 -7.46
CA LYS A 52 -3.78 8.39 -8.65
C LYS A 52 -3.02 7.72 -9.79
N LEU A 53 -3.64 6.74 -10.44
CA LEU A 53 -3.10 6.18 -11.68
C LEU A 53 -3.10 7.25 -12.76
N THR A 54 -1.96 7.39 -13.43
CA THR A 54 -1.81 8.27 -14.59
C THR A 54 -1.67 7.48 -15.89
N ASP A 55 -1.33 6.19 -15.78
CA ASP A 55 -1.22 5.22 -16.88
C ASP A 55 -1.30 3.79 -16.30
N GLU A 56 -1.27 2.76 -17.14
CA GLU A 56 -1.30 1.34 -16.73
C GLU A 56 -0.20 0.98 -15.72
N ARG A 57 0.94 1.67 -15.80
CA ARG A 57 2.13 1.42 -14.97
C ARG A 57 2.63 2.66 -14.24
N LYS A 58 1.97 3.81 -14.38
CA LYS A 58 2.39 5.09 -13.82
C LYS A 58 1.37 5.65 -12.86
N PHE A 59 1.84 6.41 -11.89
CA PHE A 59 0.99 7.02 -10.89
C PHE A 59 1.60 8.32 -10.34
N GLU A 60 0.75 9.14 -9.75
CA GLU A 60 1.14 10.25 -8.88
C GLU A 60 0.85 9.84 -7.43
N LEU A 61 1.79 10.11 -6.54
CA LEU A 61 1.66 9.81 -5.11
C LEU A 61 1.67 11.11 -4.31
N HIS A 62 0.52 11.46 -3.74
CA HIS A 62 0.34 12.64 -2.91
C HIS A 62 0.51 12.24 -1.46
N VAL A 63 1.39 12.95 -0.76
CA VAL A 63 1.75 12.65 0.63
C VAL A 63 1.55 13.89 1.48
N ARG A 64 0.93 13.73 2.64
CA ARG A 64 0.83 14.75 3.68
C ARG A 64 1.61 14.31 4.90
N THR A 65 2.44 15.20 5.42
CA THR A 65 3.19 15.00 6.65
C THR A 65 2.77 16.06 7.67
N THR A 66 2.35 15.63 8.85
CA THR A 66 1.93 16.51 9.94
C THR A 66 2.76 16.19 11.19
N TYR A 67 3.45 17.18 11.75
CA TYR A 67 4.30 16.99 12.92
C TYR A 67 3.55 17.42 14.19
N GLY A 68 3.68 16.65 15.28
CA GLY A 68 2.91 16.89 16.51
C GLY A 68 3.39 18.07 17.37
N ARG A 69 4.41 18.81 16.91
CA ARG A 69 5.00 19.97 17.59
C ARG A 69 5.59 20.95 16.58
N ASP A 70 5.89 22.17 17.00
CA ASP A 70 6.74 23.05 16.22
C ASP A 70 8.15 22.47 16.16
N ALA A 71 8.73 22.44 14.97
CA ALA A 71 10.03 21.83 14.76
C ALA A 71 10.84 22.59 13.71
N HIS A 72 12.13 22.70 13.97
CA HIS A 72 13.12 23.34 13.11
C HIS A 72 14.30 22.39 12.90
N ASN A 73 15.07 22.64 11.84
CA ASN A 73 16.21 21.81 11.46
C ASN A 73 15.81 20.33 11.36
N LEU A 74 14.64 20.03 10.82
CA LEU A 74 14.24 18.68 10.47
C LEU A 74 15.03 18.20 9.24
N ASP A 75 15.35 16.91 9.22
CA ASP A 75 15.85 16.19 8.05
C ASP A 75 14.95 14.98 7.83
N LEU A 76 13.66 15.24 7.61
CA LEU A 76 12.69 14.20 7.28
C LEU A 76 12.64 14.01 5.77
N ARG A 77 12.53 12.76 5.34
CA ARG A 77 12.60 12.38 3.92
C ARG A 77 11.54 11.33 3.62
N LEU A 78 10.83 11.52 2.53
CA LEU A 78 9.85 10.57 2.02
C LEU A 78 10.54 9.58 1.07
N ALA A 79 10.18 8.32 1.21
CA ALA A 79 10.42 7.27 0.21
C ALA A 79 9.11 6.52 -0.03
N TYR A 80 8.96 5.86 -1.16
CA TYR A 80 7.88 4.89 -1.35
C TYR A 80 8.41 3.54 -1.80
N VAL A 81 7.74 2.48 -1.38
CA VAL A 81 8.06 1.09 -1.70
C VAL A 81 6.92 0.50 -2.49
N VAL A 82 7.24 -0.14 -3.62
CA VAL A 82 6.29 -0.98 -4.34
C VAL A 82 6.35 -2.37 -3.73
N LEU A 83 5.26 -2.80 -3.12
CA LEU A 83 5.07 -4.13 -2.55
C LEU A 83 4.21 -4.97 -3.51
N GLU A 84 4.51 -6.25 -3.64
CA GLU A 84 3.69 -7.17 -4.42
C GLU A 84 3.34 -8.43 -3.62
N ASP A 85 2.06 -8.79 -3.66
CA ASP A 85 1.54 -10.03 -3.12
C ASP A 85 1.56 -11.16 -4.14
N SER A 86 1.47 -12.40 -3.63
CA SER A 86 1.39 -13.60 -4.47
C SER A 86 2.56 -13.76 -5.45
N VAL A 87 3.75 -13.31 -5.04
CA VAL A 87 4.98 -13.45 -5.85
C VAL A 87 5.46 -14.89 -5.79
N GLY A 88 5.63 -15.51 -6.95
CA GLY A 88 6.09 -16.89 -7.09
C GLY A 88 5.19 -17.71 -8.04
N PRO A 89 5.10 -19.03 -7.86
CA PRO A 89 5.64 -19.79 -6.73
C PRO A 89 7.16 -19.99 -6.84
N TYR A 90 7.87 -19.92 -5.71
CA TYR A 90 9.29 -20.29 -5.63
C TYR A 90 9.52 -21.41 -4.63
N PHE A 91 10.65 -22.11 -4.78
CA PHE A 91 11.06 -23.12 -3.82
C PHE A 91 11.71 -22.48 -2.59
N GLN A 92 11.11 -22.71 -1.42
CA GLN A 92 11.64 -22.34 -0.11
C GLN A 92 12.16 -23.58 0.60
N SER A 93 13.35 -23.47 1.18
CA SER A 93 13.88 -24.48 2.11
C SER A 93 13.03 -24.51 3.38
N ASN A 94 12.54 -25.70 3.72
CA ASN A 94 11.63 -25.93 4.83
C ASN A 94 12.29 -26.79 5.91
N TYR A 95 12.79 -26.15 6.97
CA TYR A 95 13.47 -26.85 8.06
C TYR A 95 12.50 -27.63 8.96
N TYR A 96 11.21 -27.26 8.99
CA TYR A 96 10.18 -27.95 9.76
C TYR A 96 9.97 -29.40 9.28
N ALA A 97 10.21 -29.67 7.98
CA ALA A 97 10.15 -31.02 7.42
C ALA A 97 11.20 -31.98 8.00
N LEU A 98 12.25 -31.47 8.67
CA LEU A 98 13.28 -32.30 9.28
C LEU A 98 12.89 -32.85 10.66
N GLY A 99 11.74 -32.46 11.21
CA GLY A 99 11.25 -32.94 12.52
C GLY A 99 12.10 -32.50 13.72
N LYS A 100 13.06 -31.59 13.53
CA LYS A 100 13.98 -31.10 14.58
C LYS A 100 13.39 -30.00 15.47
N VAL A 101 12.24 -29.46 15.07
CA VAL A 101 11.53 -28.40 15.79
C VAL A 101 10.11 -28.92 16.04
N TYR A 102 9.72 -29.02 17.31
CA TYR A 102 8.35 -29.36 17.67
C TYR A 102 7.42 -28.19 17.34
N VAL A 103 6.34 -28.48 16.59
CA VAL A 103 5.29 -27.52 16.26
C VAL A 103 3.94 -28.12 16.66
N PRO A 104 3.24 -27.55 17.66
CA PRO A 104 1.93 -28.05 18.08
C PRO A 104 0.94 -28.11 16.92
N PRO A 105 0.06 -29.12 16.84
CA PRO A 105 -0.97 -29.21 15.79
C PRO A 105 -1.92 -28.00 15.72
N THR A 106 -2.07 -27.26 16.82
CA THR A 106 -2.86 -26.03 16.91
C THR A 106 -2.16 -24.81 16.32
N SER A 107 -0.86 -24.89 16.05
CA SER A 107 -0.09 -23.78 15.49
C SER A 107 -0.38 -23.63 14.00
N PRO A 108 -0.53 -22.39 13.48
CA PRO A 108 -0.60 -22.16 12.04
C PRO A 108 0.67 -22.64 11.31
N PHE A 109 1.79 -22.82 12.02
CA PHE A 109 3.02 -23.35 11.45
C PHE A 109 3.01 -24.88 11.28
N HIS A 110 2.04 -25.60 11.85
CA HIS A 110 2.00 -27.07 11.78
C HIS A 110 1.93 -27.58 10.33
N VAL A 111 1.28 -26.83 9.44
CA VAL A 111 1.24 -27.16 8.00
C VAL A 111 2.63 -27.32 7.38
N TRP A 112 3.67 -26.72 7.96
CA TRP A 112 5.03 -26.83 7.45
C TRP A 112 5.73 -28.13 7.85
N THR A 113 5.27 -28.84 8.89
CA THR A 113 5.85 -30.15 9.26
C THR A 113 5.42 -31.26 8.30
N THR A 114 4.34 -31.05 7.53
CA THR A 114 3.81 -32.03 6.57
C THR A 114 4.23 -31.73 5.12
N ARG A 115 4.81 -30.55 4.85
CA ARG A 115 5.31 -30.16 3.53
C ARG A 115 6.69 -30.76 3.26
N PRO A 116 7.08 -30.94 1.98
CA PRO A 116 8.44 -31.36 1.63
C PRO A 116 9.52 -30.41 2.14
N SER A 117 10.76 -30.89 2.23
CA SER A 117 11.95 -30.10 2.60
C SER A 117 12.22 -28.93 1.64
N ARG A 118 11.71 -29.02 0.41
CA ARG A 118 11.62 -27.91 -0.55
C ARG A 118 10.16 -27.69 -0.92
N ALA A 119 9.52 -26.68 -0.33
CA ALA A 119 8.12 -26.37 -0.56
C ALA A 119 7.98 -25.27 -1.61
N ARG A 120 7.01 -25.39 -2.53
CA ARG A 120 6.61 -24.29 -3.41
C ARG A 120 5.68 -23.35 -2.67
N VAL A 121 6.03 -22.08 -2.59
CA VAL A 121 5.24 -21.06 -1.90
C VAL A 121 5.16 -19.75 -2.66
N TYR A 122 4.11 -19.01 -2.37
CA TYR A 122 3.94 -17.62 -2.76
C TYR A 122 4.34 -16.71 -1.59
N PHE A 123 4.92 -15.57 -1.91
CA PHE A 123 5.32 -14.55 -0.94
C PHE A 123 4.40 -13.35 -1.06
N ASN A 124 4.05 -12.78 0.09
CA ASN A 124 3.28 -11.55 0.21
C ASN A 124 4.17 -10.41 0.70
N ASP A 125 3.74 -9.18 0.49
CA ASP A 125 4.45 -7.95 0.88
C ASP A 125 5.90 -7.91 0.37
N VAL A 126 6.16 -8.48 -0.82
CA VAL A 126 7.51 -8.51 -1.38
C VAL A 126 7.87 -7.12 -1.86
N ALA A 127 8.85 -6.47 -1.22
CA ALA A 127 9.42 -5.22 -1.70
C ALA A 127 10.10 -5.42 -3.06
N ARG A 128 9.45 -4.92 -4.11
CA ARG A 128 9.93 -5.00 -5.50
C ARG A 128 10.92 -3.90 -5.81
N GLU A 129 10.65 -2.69 -5.35
CA GLU A 129 11.56 -1.55 -5.47
C GLU A 129 11.24 -0.46 -4.46
N ILE A 130 12.23 0.40 -4.15
CA ILE A 130 12.10 1.56 -3.26
C ILE A 130 12.63 2.81 -3.94
N TYR A 131 11.87 3.90 -3.89
CA TYR A 131 12.19 5.14 -4.59
C TYR A 131 12.24 6.34 -3.63
N PRO A 132 13.16 7.30 -3.85
CA PRO A 132 14.28 7.22 -4.80
C PRO A 132 15.41 6.30 -4.32
N ASP A 133 15.44 5.95 -3.04
CA ASP A 133 16.27 4.90 -2.45
C ASP A 133 15.87 4.70 -0.97
N ALA A 134 16.60 3.84 -0.26
CA ALA A 134 16.34 3.53 1.14
C ALA A 134 16.60 4.69 2.12
N ASN A 135 17.26 5.77 1.72
CA ASN A 135 17.48 6.97 2.53
C ASN A 135 16.40 8.04 2.33
N GLY A 136 15.56 7.88 1.29
CA GLY A 136 14.49 8.81 0.95
C GLY A 136 14.96 10.08 0.23
N LEU A 137 13.99 10.83 -0.29
CA LEU A 137 14.24 12.03 -1.09
C LEU A 137 14.53 13.25 -0.20
N VAL A 138 15.75 13.79 -0.30
CA VAL A 138 16.11 15.04 0.38
C VAL A 138 15.22 16.19 -0.10
N GLY A 139 14.72 16.99 0.84
CA GLY A 139 13.85 18.14 0.54
C GLY A 139 12.37 17.79 0.28
N SER A 140 11.98 16.51 0.36
CA SER A 140 10.57 16.10 0.25
C SER A 140 9.70 16.49 1.45
N VAL A 141 10.32 16.80 2.59
CA VAL A 141 9.68 17.42 3.74
C VAL A 141 10.45 18.69 4.10
N PRO A 142 9.77 19.84 4.35
CA PRO A 142 10.44 21.05 4.79
C PRO A 142 11.24 20.85 6.09
N SER A 143 12.37 21.56 6.22
CA SER A 143 13.20 21.52 7.44
C SER A 143 12.53 22.22 8.64
N THR A 144 11.41 22.90 8.42
CA THR A 144 10.59 23.52 9.46
C THR A 144 9.14 23.11 9.28
N LEU A 145 8.52 22.60 10.33
CA LEU A 145 7.08 22.29 10.36
C LEU A 145 6.45 22.96 11.57
N ARG A 146 5.25 23.50 11.38
CA ARG A 146 4.43 23.99 12.48
C ARG A 146 3.57 22.85 12.99
N ARG A 147 3.34 22.86 14.31
CA ARG A 147 2.46 21.89 14.97
C ARG A 147 1.12 21.81 14.24
N ASP A 148 0.69 20.58 13.96
CA ASP A 148 -0.63 20.26 13.43
C ASP A 148 -0.96 20.92 12.06
N VAL A 149 0.03 21.49 11.36
CA VAL A 149 -0.11 22.03 10.00
C VAL A 149 0.47 21.04 9.00
N PRO A 150 -0.34 20.45 8.10
CA PRO A 150 0.15 19.47 7.13
C PRO A 150 1.02 20.13 6.06
N SER A 151 2.17 19.52 5.78
CA SER A 151 2.98 19.80 4.59
C SER A 151 2.68 18.77 3.52
N SER A 152 2.43 19.21 2.28
CA SER A 152 2.14 18.33 1.15
C SER A 152 3.36 18.16 0.24
N PHE A 153 3.55 16.95 -0.27
CA PHE A 153 4.56 16.61 -1.28
C PHE A 153 3.94 15.67 -2.31
N VAL A 154 4.35 15.79 -3.57
CA VAL A 154 3.87 14.93 -4.66
C VAL A 154 5.05 14.30 -5.37
N PHE A 155 5.06 12.98 -5.46
CA PHE A 155 5.91 12.28 -6.40
C PHE A 155 5.18 12.19 -7.75
N THR A 156 5.72 12.82 -8.79
CA THR A 156 5.06 12.99 -10.09
C THR A 156 5.45 11.94 -11.14
N ASP A 157 6.62 11.31 -10.99
CA ASP A 157 7.17 10.35 -11.96
C ASP A 157 7.24 8.93 -11.38
N CYS A 158 6.19 8.49 -10.68
CA CYS A 158 6.16 7.15 -10.12
C CYS A 158 5.80 6.11 -11.17
N TYR A 159 6.44 4.94 -11.08
CA TYR A 159 6.17 3.81 -11.96
C TYR A 159 6.30 2.48 -11.23
N LEU A 160 5.57 1.48 -11.71
CA LEU A 160 5.80 0.09 -11.32
C LEU A 160 7.13 -0.40 -11.91
N PRO A 161 8.00 -1.03 -11.10
CA PRO A 161 9.26 -1.56 -11.59
C PRO A 161 9.03 -2.61 -12.68
N SER A 162 10.00 -2.79 -13.58
CA SER A 162 9.86 -3.66 -14.77
C SER A 162 9.41 -5.09 -14.45
N SER A 163 9.80 -5.57 -13.27
CA SER A 163 9.47 -6.90 -12.76
C SER A 163 8.01 -7.08 -12.34
N VAL A 164 7.25 -6.00 -12.16
CA VAL A 164 5.83 -5.99 -11.78
C VAL A 164 4.99 -5.66 -13.01
N ALA A 165 4.08 -6.58 -13.36
CA ALA A 165 3.31 -6.48 -14.61
C ALA A 165 2.08 -5.56 -14.50
N SER A 166 1.43 -5.50 -13.33
CA SER A 166 0.20 -4.74 -13.14
C SER A 166 -0.04 -4.41 -11.66
N PHE A 167 -0.98 -3.50 -11.38
CA PHE A 167 -1.39 -3.14 -10.02
C PHE A 167 -2.25 -4.20 -9.30
N ARG A 168 -2.61 -5.33 -9.93
CA ARG A 168 -3.56 -6.30 -9.36
C ARG A 168 -3.19 -6.79 -7.97
N HIS A 169 -1.90 -6.99 -7.70
CA HIS A 169 -1.37 -7.47 -6.43
C HIS A 169 -0.42 -6.46 -5.78
N VAL A 170 -0.50 -5.19 -6.18
CA VAL A 170 0.41 -4.16 -5.69
C VAL A 170 -0.18 -3.42 -4.50
N HIS A 171 0.68 -3.19 -3.51
CA HIS A 171 0.47 -2.20 -2.46
C HIS A 171 1.61 -1.20 -2.48
N LEU A 172 1.38 -0.01 -1.95
CA LEU A 172 2.43 0.98 -1.75
C LEU A 172 2.63 1.24 -0.27
N ALA A 173 3.88 1.33 0.17
CA ALA A 173 4.21 1.84 1.49
C ALA A 173 4.98 3.16 1.33
N VAL A 174 4.46 4.25 1.88
CA VAL A 174 5.17 5.52 1.99
C VAL A 174 5.87 5.58 3.33
N LEU A 175 7.18 5.77 3.32
CA LEU A 175 8.02 5.82 4.51
C LEU A 175 8.40 7.26 4.79
N LEU A 176 8.18 7.72 6.01
CA LEU A 176 8.77 8.95 6.53
C LEU A 176 10.03 8.59 7.31
N ILE A 177 11.18 9.01 6.79
CA ILE A 177 12.51 8.60 7.26
C ILE A 177 13.20 9.81 7.89
N ASP A 178 13.82 9.61 9.05
CA ASP A 178 14.78 10.55 9.61
C ASP A 178 16.13 10.36 8.90
N GLY A 179 16.50 11.34 8.08
CA GLY A 179 17.70 11.36 7.26
C GLY A 179 19.01 11.37 8.04
N ARG A 180 18.99 11.70 9.34
CA ARG A 180 20.18 11.67 10.21
C ARG A 180 20.44 10.28 10.78
N THR A 181 19.37 9.59 11.19
CA THR A 181 19.47 8.30 11.89
C THR A 181 19.16 7.10 11.00
N GLY A 182 18.49 7.34 9.88
CA GLY A 182 17.94 6.31 8.99
C GLY A 182 16.71 5.58 9.54
N ARG A 183 16.18 6.02 10.71
CA ARG A 183 14.98 5.45 11.33
C ARG A 183 13.74 5.80 10.52
N ILE A 184 12.79 4.87 10.43
CA ILE A 184 11.44 5.17 9.93
C ILE A 184 10.65 5.79 11.09
N VAL A 185 10.24 7.04 10.93
CA VAL A 185 9.47 7.80 11.94
C VAL A 185 8.01 7.39 11.92
N ASN A 186 7.45 7.21 10.72
CA ASN A 186 6.10 6.70 10.50
C ASN A 186 5.99 6.16 9.06
N ALA A 187 4.90 5.47 8.73
CA ALA A 187 4.62 4.99 7.39
C ALA A 187 3.11 5.01 7.08
N ALA A 188 2.76 5.19 5.81
CA ALA A 188 1.41 5.01 5.29
C ALA A 188 1.38 3.79 4.37
N HIS A 189 0.37 2.94 4.52
CA HIS A 189 0.17 1.77 3.67
C HIS A 189 -1.07 1.95 2.81
N LEU A 190 -0.92 1.76 1.49
CA LEU A 190 -1.96 1.93 0.49
C LEU A 190 -2.20 0.58 -0.18
N SER A 191 -3.38 0.01 0.08
CA SER A 191 -3.82 -1.23 -0.56
C SER A 191 -4.76 -0.96 -1.74
N ASN A 192 -5.02 -1.98 -2.55
CA ASN A 192 -5.93 -1.90 -3.71
C ASN A 192 -7.35 -1.38 -3.39
N GLY A 193 -7.78 -1.38 -2.11
CA GLY A 193 -9.07 -0.80 -1.68
C GLY A 193 -9.01 0.71 -1.37
N THR A 194 -7.81 1.26 -1.25
CA THR A 194 -7.52 2.69 -0.97
C THR A 194 -7.22 3.45 -2.26
N LEU A 195 -7.37 2.80 -3.43
CA LEU A 195 -7.12 3.37 -4.75
C LEU A 195 -8.29 4.26 -5.17
N THR A 196 -8.45 5.39 -4.52
CA THR A 196 -9.42 6.40 -4.94
C THR A 196 -8.78 7.30 -5.98
N GLY A 197 -8.79 6.84 -7.22
CA GLY A 197 -8.29 7.60 -8.37
C GLY A 197 -8.99 7.17 -9.65
N LEU A 198 -10.30 7.39 -9.70
CA LEU A 198 -11.22 7.16 -10.84
C LEU A 198 -11.47 5.69 -11.17
N SER A 199 -12.73 5.27 -11.00
CA SER A 199 -13.28 4.21 -11.84
C SER A 199 -12.90 4.54 -13.28
N LEU A 200 -12.12 3.66 -13.91
CA LEU A 200 -12.08 3.55 -15.35
C LEU A 200 -13.53 3.69 -15.80
N LEU A 201 -13.86 4.79 -16.48
CA LEU A 201 -14.97 4.75 -17.41
C LEU A 201 -14.64 3.55 -18.28
N ARG A 202 -15.34 2.45 -18.07
CA ARG A 202 -15.53 1.44 -19.08
C ARG A 202 -15.92 2.24 -20.31
N GLN A 203 -14.96 2.49 -21.20
CA GLN A 203 -15.25 2.24 -22.60
C GLN A 203 -15.60 0.76 -22.63
N SER A 204 -16.87 0.46 -22.37
CA SER A 204 -17.47 -0.73 -22.90
C SER A 204 -17.23 -0.58 -24.39
N GLU A 205 -16.33 -1.41 -24.93
CA GLU A 205 -16.45 -1.83 -26.31
C GLU A 205 -17.93 -2.08 -26.53
N ALA A 206 -18.51 -1.25 -27.38
CA ALA A 206 -19.84 -1.46 -27.90
C ALA A 206 -19.77 -2.75 -28.73
N SER A 207 -19.83 -3.89 -28.05
CA SER A 207 -20.49 -5.05 -28.60
C SER A 207 -21.95 -4.63 -28.71
N ALA A 208 -22.33 -4.21 -29.91
CA ALA A 208 -23.74 -4.14 -30.28
C ALA A 208 -24.34 -5.53 -30.06
N PRO A 209 -25.47 -5.59 -29.34
CA PRO A 209 -26.61 -6.19 -29.99
C PRO A 209 -27.86 -5.31 -29.88
N LEU A 210 -28.45 -5.06 -31.05
CA LEU A 210 -29.89 -5.02 -31.35
C LEU A 210 -30.84 -4.41 -30.29
N HIS A 211 -31.26 -3.18 -30.57
CA HIS A 211 -32.62 -2.66 -30.49
C HIS A 211 -33.50 -3.12 -29.28
N SER A 212 -33.65 -2.23 -28.30
CA SER A 212 -34.90 -2.12 -27.53
C SER A 212 -35.26 -0.64 -27.37
N THR A 213 -36.35 -0.21 -28.01
CA THR A 213 -36.83 1.18 -28.11
C THR A 213 -37.76 1.57 -26.95
N VAL A 214 -37.71 0.89 -25.81
CA VAL A 214 -38.62 1.14 -24.69
C VAL A 214 -37.98 2.10 -23.69
N VAL A 215 -38.32 3.40 -23.78
CA VAL A 215 -37.93 4.40 -22.79
C VAL A 215 -38.66 4.10 -21.47
N ARG A 216 -37.92 3.78 -20.41
CA ARG A 216 -38.48 3.63 -19.06
C ARG A 216 -38.41 4.98 -18.35
N ARG A 217 -39.56 5.45 -17.87
CA ARG A 217 -39.67 6.76 -17.17
C ARG A 217 -40.11 6.54 -15.74
N PHE A 218 -39.58 7.33 -14.82
CA PHE A 218 -39.90 7.30 -13.41
C PHE A 218 -40.08 8.71 -12.85
N ASP A 219 -40.91 8.85 -11.82
CA ASP A 219 -40.92 10.06 -10.99
C ASP A 219 -39.77 10.07 -9.98
N LEU A 220 -39.60 11.19 -9.25
CA LEU A 220 -38.55 11.34 -8.24
C LEU A 220 -38.69 10.39 -7.03
N SER A 221 -39.83 9.70 -6.90
CA SER A 221 -40.05 8.66 -5.91
C SER A 221 -39.76 7.25 -6.44
N GLY A 222 -39.31 7.13 -7.69
CA GLY A 222 -38.96 5.86 -8.33
C GLY A 222 -40.14 5.06 -8.86
N ARG A 223 -41.33 5.65 -9.00
CA ARG A 223 -42.50 4.97 -9.57
C ARG A 223 -42.50 5.10 -11.10
N PRO A 224 -42.78 4.01 -11.85
CA PRO A 224 -42.82 4.05 -13.30
C PRO A 224 -43.97 4.93 -13.81
N GLN A 225 -43.70 5.76 -14.82
CA GLN A 225 -44.64 6.70 -15.41
C GLN A 225 -44.78 6.46 -16.92
N PRO A 226 -46.01 6.41 -17.48
CA PRO A 226 -46.20 6.23 -18.92
C PRO A 226 -45.90 7.52 -19.72
N THR A 227 -46.11 8.70 -19.11
CA THR A 227 -45.92 10.01 -19.73
C THR A 227 -45.10 10.93 -18.80
N PRO A 228 -44.24 11.81 -19.35
CA PRO A 228 -43.47 12.76 -18.54
C PRO A 228 -44.41 13.78 -17.88
N GLN A 229 -44.13 14.12 -16.63
CA GLN A 229 -44.80 15.20 -15.93
C GLN A 229 -44.08 16.53 -16.19
N ARG A 230 -44.78 17.66 -16.05
CA ARG A 230 -44.15 18.98 -16.14
C ARG A 230 -43.15 19.14 -14.99
N GLY A 231 -41.89 19.43 -15.29
CA GLY A 231 -40.79 19.50 -14.33
C GLY A 231 -39.76 18.37 -14.48
N LEU A 232 -39.16 17.96 -13.37
CA LEU A 232 -38.04 17.01 -13.36
C LEU A 232 -38.53 15.56 -13.42
N ASN A 233 -38.05 14.80 -14.42
CA ASN A 233 -38.35 13.39 -14.64
C ASN A 233 -37.07 12.56 -14.65
N ILE A 234 -37.18 11.25 -14.45
CA ILE A 234 -36.08 10.31 -14.68
C ILE A 234 -36.41 9.48 -15.93
N GLU A 235 -35.66 9.65 -17.01
CA GLU A 235 -35.79 8.88 -18.25
C GLU A 235 -34.51 8.04 -18.45
N ASN A 236 -34.63 6.71 -18.56
CA ASN A 236 -33.50 5.79 -18.73
C ASN A 236 -32.33 6.01 -17.72
N GLY A 237 -32.67 6.36 -16.48
CA GLY A 237 -31.70 6.62 -15.41
C GLY A 237 -31.07 8.02 -15.43
N GLN A 238 -31.47 8.89 -16.35
CA GLN A 238 -31.02 10.27 -16.42
C GLN A 238 -32.11 11.26 -15.99
N LYS A 239 -31.71 12.32 -15.30
CA LYS A 239 -32.60 13.43 -14.94
C LYS A 239 -32.86 14.29 -16.19
N VAL A 240 -34.13 14.44 -16.56
CA VAL A 240 -34.58 15.23 -17.71
C VAL A 240 -35.62 16.23 -17.25
N TRP A 241 -35.44 17.50 -17.61
CA TRP A 241 -36.44 18.54 -17.39
C TRP A 241 -37.36 18.65 -18.61
N ARG A 242 -38.68 18.62 -18.41
CA ARG A 242 -39.71 18.70 -19.45
C ARG A 242 -40.72 19.81 -19.15
#